data_AF-A0A925WBP0-F1
#
_entry.id   AF-A0A925WBP0-F1
#
_cell.length_a   1.000
_cell.length_b   1.000
_cell.length_c   1.000
_cell.angle_alpha   90.00
_cell.angle_beta   90.00
_cell.angle_gamma   90.00
#
_symmetry.space_group_name_H-M   'P 1'
#
loop_
_entity.id
_entity.type
_entity.pdbx_description
1 polymer ?
#
loop_
_entity_poly.entity_id
_entity_poly.type
_entity_poly.pdbx_seq_one_letter_code
_entity_poly.pdbx_strand_id
1 'polypeptide(L)'
;MMSTEPPAPASTTPVADYLDRPAPGATEDHLVVPRSLAQSMPLRWQQVFVGLLADLHDAYGDLPWPDYQVVPSRRERLTDLDEEQLASVGYHADLGMDGELEYRDARDAPVADPDGHRVLAPVDDPLPRASAGRVPPRAAEPL
;
A
#
# COMPACT_ATOMS: atom_id res chain seq x y z
N MET A 1 -36.26 7.14 28.09
CA MET A 1 -35.53 8.34 27.65
C MET A 1 -34.61 7.91 26.52
N MET A 2 -34.88 8.32 25.29
CA MET A 2 -33.96 8.12 24.16
C MET A 2 -33.05 9.35 24.12
N SER A 3 -31.78 9.18 24.48
CA SER A 3 -30.78 10.23 24.29
C SER A 3 -30.51 10.32 22.79
N THR A 4 -31.05 11.36 22.15
CA THR A 4 -30.65 11.75 20.80
C THR A 4 -29.31 12.44 20.91
N GLU A 5 -28.24 11.68 20.74
CA GLU A 5 -26.90 12.25 20.60
C GLU A 5 -26.88 13.11 19.32
N PRO A 6 -26.47 14.39 19.39
CA PRO A 6 -26.40 15.24 18.20
C PRO A 6 -25.38 14.66 17.22
N PRO A 7 -25.60 14.79 15.89
CA PRO A 7 -24.64 14.30 14.91
C PRO A 7 -23.29 14.96 15.15
N ALA A 8 -22.24 14.14 15.28
CA ALA A 8 -20.87 14.64 15.37
C ALA A 8 -20.58 15.58 14.19
N PRO A 9 -19.81 16.66 14.40
CA PRO A 9 -19.48 17.60 13.33
C PRO A 9 -18.84 16.86 12.15
N ALA A 10 -19.22 17.26 10.92
CA ALA A 10 -18.63 16.69 9.72
C ALA A 10 -17.12 16.94 9.71
N SER A 11 -16.34 15.88 9.48
CA SER A 11 -14.88 15.97 9.45
C SER A 11 -14.40 16.97 8.39
N THR A 12 -13.40 17.77 8.76
CA THR A 12 -12.68 18.67 7.84
C THR A 12 -11.60 17.95 7.04
N THR A 13 -11.31 16.69 7.36
CA THR A 13 -10.26 15.85 6.75
C THR A 13 -10.77 14.43 6.45
N PRO A 14 -11.89 14.26 5.73
CA PRO A 14 -12.57 12.97 5.62
C PRO A 14 -11.73 11.86 4.96
N VAL A 15 -10.74 12.22 4.13
CA VAL A 15 -9.81 11.26 3.53
C VAL A 15 -8.82 10.73 4.57
N ALA A 16 -8.24 11.62 5.39
CA ALA A 16 -7.33 11.23 6.46
C ALA A 16 -8.04 10.33 7.47
N ASP A 17 -9.21 10.76 7.96
CA ASP A 17 -10.01 9.98 8.91
C ASP A 17 -10.37 8.57 8.40
N TYR A 18 -10.57 8.43 7.08
CA TYR A 18 -10.85 7.12 6.47
C TYR A 18 -9.60 6.24 6.35
N LEU A 19 -8.42 6.84 6.13
CA LEU A 19 -7.15 6.13 5.88
C LEU A 19 -6.29 5.94 7.13
N ASP A 20 -6.59 6.66 8.22
CA ASP A 20 -5.94 6.47 9.53
C ASP A 20 -6.22 5.08 10.15
N ARG A 21 -7.22 4.36 9.61
CA ARG A 21 -7.47 2.95 9.92
C ARG A 21 -6.81 2.04 8.87
N PRO A 22 -6.44 0.80 9.24
CA PRO A 22 -5.90 -0.17 8.28
C PRO A 22 -6.85 -0.35 7.08
N ALA A 23 -6.40 0.08 5.90
CA ALA A 23 -7.15 0.01 4.65
C ALA A 23 -6.31 -0.66 3.54
N PRO A 24 -6.90 -1.52 2.70
CA PRO A 24 -6.18 -2.12 1.58
C PRO A 24 -5.64 -1.07 0.61
N GLY A 25 -4.39 -1.23 0.19
CA GLY A 25 -3.73 -0.32 -0.76
C GLY A 25 -3.32 1.04 -0.18
N ALA A 26 -3.45 1.24 1.13
CA ALA A 26 -3.03 2.46 1.80
C ALA A 26 -1.71 2.28 2.56
N THR A 27 -0.79 3.23 2.38
CA THR A 27 0.38 3.46 3.22
C THR A 27 0.29 4.86 3.83
N GLU A 28 1.33 5.29 4.55
CA GLU A 28 1.39 6.62 5.15
C GLU A 28 1.25 7.74 4.09
N ASP A 29 1.92 7.58 2.95
CA ASP A 29 1.99 8.64 1.94
C ASP A 29 1.16 8.35 0.67
N HIS A 30 0.72 7.11 0.46
CA HIS A 30 0.11 6.71 -0.81
C HIS A 30 -1.17 5.89 -0.63
N LEU A 31 -2.15 6.19 -1.48
CA LEU A 31 -3.33 5.35 -1.72
C LEU A 31 -3.26 4.79 -3.13
N VAL A 32 -3.06 3.48 -3.24
CA VAL A 32 -3.02 2.76 -4.52
C VAL A 32 -4.39 2.13 -4.77
N VAL A 33 -4.97 2.47 -5.92
CA VAL A 33 -6.16 1.80 -6.44
C VAL A 33 -5.77 0.93 -7.65
N PRO A 34 -5.71 -0.41 -7.50
CA PRO A 34 -5.36 -1.28 -8.61
C PRO A 34 -6.34 -1.13 -9.77
N ARG A 35 -5.81 -0.94 -10.99
CA ARG A 35 -6.62 -0.69 -12.18
C ARG A 35 -7.62 -1.81 -12.46
N SER A 36 -7.24 -3.06 -12.23
CA SER A 36 -8.13 -4.22 -12.37
C SER A 36 -9.34 -4.14 -11.44
N LEU A 37 -9.16 -3.68 -10.20
CA LEU A 37 -10.26 -3.48 -9.25
C LEU A 37 -11.12 -2.28 -9.63
N ALA A 38 -10.53 -1.14 -9.98
CA ALA A 38 -11.26 0.04 -10.43
C ALA A 38 -12.17 -0.25 -11.62
N GLN A 39 -11.67 -0.96 -12.62
CA GLN A 39 -12.43 -1.36 -13.81
C GLN A 39 -13.51 -2.42 -13.51
N SER A 40 -13.38 -3.12 -12.39
CA SER A 40 -14.31 -4.17 -11.99
C SER A 40 -15.44 -3.68 -11.08
N MET A 41 -15.34 -2.45 -10.57
CA MET A 41 -16.37 -1.80 -9.77
C MET A 41 -17.72 -1.78 -10.51
N PRO A 42 -18.86 -1.77 -9.81
CA PRO A 42 -20.17 -1.53 -10.42
C PRO A 42 -20.17 -0.24 -11.26
N LEU A 43 -20.91 -0.20 -12.37
CA LEU A 43 -20.92 0.95 -13.30
C LEU A 43 -21.16 2.30 -12.60
N ARG A 44 -22.11 2.34 -11.65
CA ARG A 44 -22.40 3.56 -10.89
C ARG A 44 -21.18 4.05 -10.09
N TRP A 45 -20.39 3.14 -9.52
CA TRP A 45 -19.17 3.49 -8.80
C TRP A 45 -18.09 4.00 -9.75
N GLN A 46 -17.93 3.34 -10.91
CA GLN A 46 -17.00 3.82 -11.95
C GLN A 46 -17.34 5.24 -12.39
N GLN A 47 -18.63 5.56 -12.59
CA GLN A 47 -19.06 6.90 -12.99
C GLN A 47 -18.70 7.97 -11.96
N VAL A 48 -18.97 7.72 -10.67
CA VAL A 48 -18.60 8.64 -9.59
C VAL A 48 -17.07 8.76 -9.50
N PHE A 49 -16.36 7.63 -9.57
CA PHE A 49 -14.92 7.59 -9.45
C PHE A 49 -14.21 8.33 -10.59
N VAL A 50 -14.68 8.16 -11.83
CA VAL A 50 -14.16 8.89 -13.01
C VAL A 50 -14.38 10.40 -12.87
N GLY A 51 -15.52 10.83 -12.34
CA GLY A 51 -15.77 12.25 -12.06
C GLY A 51 -14.73 12.82 -11.08
N LEU A 52 -14.50 12.14 -9.95
CA LEU A 52 -13.51 12.56 -8.96
C LEU A 52 -12.08 12.57 -9.51
N LEU A 53 -11.72 11.58 -10.33
CA LEU A 53 -10.41 11.56 -11.01
C LEU A 53 -10.27 12.70 -12.02
N ALA A 54 -11.33 13.04 -12.74
CA ALA A 54 -11.32 14.16 -13.68
C ALA A 54 -11.09 15.48 -12.92
N ASP A 55 -11.80 15.71 -11.82
CA ASP A 55 -11.61 16.90 -10.98
C ASP A 55 -10.20 16.96 -10.38
N LEU A 56 -9.65 15.82 -9.93
CA LEU A 56 -8.28 15.72 -9.42
C LEU A 56 -7.25 16.09 -10.49
N HIS A 57 -7.38 15.54 -11.71
CA HIS A 57 -6.46 15.82 -12.80
C HIS A 57 -6.61 17.24 -13.35
N ASP A 58 -7.80 17.83 -13.30
CA ASP A 58 -8.00 19.24 -13.66
C ASP A 58 -7.35 20.18 -12.64
N ALA A 59 -7.52 19.91 -11.34
CA ALA A 59 -6.99 20.75 -10.27
C ALA A 59 -5.47 20.68 -10.09
N TYR A 60 -4.83 19.55 -10.38
CA TYR A 60 -3.40 19.32 -10.12
C TYR A 60 -2.60 18.84 -11.34
N GLY A 61 -3.18 18.93 -12.54
CA GLY A 61 -2.57 18.41 -13.77
C GLY A 61 -1.35 19.20 -14.26
N ASP A 62 -1.13 20.40 -13.72
CA ASP A 62 0.04 21.25 -14.01
C ASP A 62 1.31 20.80 -13.26
N LEU A 63 1.17 19.95 -12.24
CA LEU A 63 2.29 19.40 -11.51
C LEU A 63 3.10 18.40 -12.38
N PRO A 64 4.39 18.17 -12.10
CA PRO A 64 5.18 17.18 -12.83
C PRO A 64 4.93 15.77 -12.26
N TRP A 65 3.83 15.14 -12.65
CA TRP A 65 3.49 13.78 -12.21
C TRP A 65 4.53 12.78 -12.74
N PRO A 66 5.24 12.03 -11.87
CA PRO A 66 6.14 10.99 -12.31
C PRO A 66 5.35 9.72 -12.70
N ASP A 67 5.98 8.86 -13.49
CA ASP A 67 5.52 7.48 -13.63
C ASP A 67 5.93 6.69 -12.39
N TYR A 68 4.95 6.10 -11.70
CA TYR A 68 5.18 5.30 -10.50
C TYR A 68 5.34 3.82 -10.84
N GLN A 69 6.44 3.22 -10.37
CA GLN A 69 6.58 1.77 -10.31
C GLN A 69 6.03 1.28 -8.96
N VAL A 70 4.84 0.67 -8.99
CA VAL A 70 4.22 0.11 -7.78
C VAL A 70 4.60 -1.36 -7.66
N VAL A 71 5.18 -1.72 -6.51
CA VAL A 71 5.57 -3.09 -6.18
C VAL A 71 4.64 -3.60 -5.07
N PRO A 72 3.96 -4.74 -5.25
CA PRO A 72 3.24 -5.40 -4.16
C PRO A 72 4.24 -5.82 -3.07
N SER A 73 3.95 -5.51 -1.81
CA SER A 73 4.89 -5.77 -0.73
C SER A 73 4.19 -6.17 0.57
N ARG A 74 4.91 -6.91 1.42
CA ARG A 74 4.50 -7.28 2.78
C ARG A 74 5.54 -6.78 3.80
N ARG A 75 5.08 -6.43 5.00
CA ARG A 75 5.96 -6.06 6.11
C ARG A 75 6.61 -7.30 6.72
N GLU A 76 7.91 -7.45 6.53
CA GLU A 76 8.73 -8.58 7.00
C GLU A 76 9.92 -8.09 7.84
N ARG A 77 10.47 -8.95 8.69
CA ARG A 77 11.72 -8.67 9.41
C ARG A 77 12.90 -8.87 8.47
N LEU A 78 13.97 -8.11 8.64
CA LEU A 78 15.21 -8.32 7.85
C LEU A 78 15.75 -9.74 8.00
N THR A 79 15.65 -10.32 9.19
CA THR A 79 16.14 -11.67 9.48
C THR A 79 15.34 -12.78 8.79
N ASP A 80 14.11 -12.49 8.34
CA ASP A 80 13.25 -13.44 7.64
C ASP A 80 13.43 -13.40 6.11
N LEU A 81 14.23 -12.46 5.59
CA LEU A 81 14.44 -12.27 4.15
C LEU A 81 15.64 -13.08 3.64
N ASP A 82 15.49 -13.61 2.43
CA ASP A 82 16.61 -14.16 1.68
C ASP A 82 17.50 -13.06 1.07
N GLU A 83 18.64 -13.45 0.50
CA GLU A 83 19.63 -12.52 -0.09
C GLU A 83 19.04 -11.68 -1.24
N GLU A 84 18.18 -12.27 -2.08
CA GLU A 84 17.54 -11.57 -3.20
C GLU A 84 16.53 -10.53 -2.69
N GLN A 85 15.74 -10.91 -1.69
CA GLN A 85 14.78 -10.03 -1.04
C GLN A 85 15.49 -8.89 -0.30
N LEU A 86 16.56 -9.17 0.44
CA LEU A 86 17.39 -8.15 1.08
C LEU A 86 17.94 -7.17 0.04
N ALA A 87 18.54 -7.66 -1.04
CA ALA A 87 19.06 -6.79 -2.09
C ALA A 87 17.96 -5.90 -2.70
N SER A 88 16.76 -6.45 -2.90
CA SER A 88 15.62 -5.70 -3.45
C SER A 88 15.12 -4.56 -2.56
N VAL A 89 15.33 -4.66 -1.25
CA VAL A 89 14.97 -3.61 -0.27
C VAL A 89 16.16 -2.75 0.15
N GLY A 90 17.33 -2.93 -0.48
CA GLY A 90 18.54 -2.14 -0.22
C GLY A 90 19.30 -2.57 1.04
N TYR A 91 19.26 -3.86 1.37
CA TYR A 91 20.02 -4.46 2.46
C TYR A 91 20.84 -5.64 1.95
N HIS A 92 21.85 -6.04 2.70
CA HIS A 92 22.58 -7.29 2.51
C HIS A 92 23.00 -7.84 3.87
N ALA A 93 23.33 -9.13 3.90
CA ALA A 93 23.81 -9.81 5.09
C ALA A 93 25.14 -10.50 4.77
N ASP A 94 26.17 -10.19 5.55
CA ASP A 94 27.48 -10.82 5.44
C ASP A 94 27.74 -11.73 6.63
N LEU A 95 28.55 -12.76 6.43
CA LEU A 95 28.99 -13.62 7.53
C LEU A 95 30.13 -12.94 8.31
N GLY A 96 29.86 -12.62 9.58
CA GLY A 96 30.81 -12.05 10.52
C GLY A 96 31.95 -13.01 10.90
N MET A 97 32.97 -12.48 11.57
CA MET A 97 34.12 -13.27 12.03
C MET A 97 33.78 -14.30 13.11
N ASP A 98 32.64 -14.12 13.78
CA ASP A 98 32.05 -15.02 14.76
C ASP A 98 31.13 -16.09 14.15
N GLY A 99 30.85 -16.00 12.84
CA GLY A 99 29.93 -16.87 12.13
C GLY A 99 28.46 -16.46 12.22
N GLU A 100 28.16 -15.29 12.78
CA GLU A 100 26.81 -14.71 12.79
C GLU A 100 26.58 -13.83 11.55
N LEU A 101 25.31 -13.60 11.18
CA LEU A 101 24.96 -12.72 10.06
C LEU A 101 24.94 -11.25 10.51
N GLU A 102 25.77 -10.43 9.88
CA GLU A 102 25.77 -8.97 10.03
C GLU A 102 24.94 -8.32 8.92
N TYR A 103 23.83 -7.67 9.28
CA TYR A 103 22.97 -6.96 8.33
C TYR A 103 23.44 -5.53 8.11
N ARG A 104 23.50 -5.12 6.84
CA ARG A 104 23.97 -3.80 6.42
C ARG A 104 23.01 -3.16 5.43
N ASP A 105 22.87 -1.85 5.50
CA ASP A 105 22.08 -1.09 4.53
C ASP A 105 22.85 -0.85 3.21
N ALA A 106 22.20 -0.20 2.24
CA ALA A 106 22.80 0.11 0.94
C ALA A 106 24.04 1.04 1.02
N ARG A 107 24.31 1.65 2.18
CA ARG A 107 25.50 2.49 2.43
C ARG A 107 26.55 1.76 3.27
N ASP A 108 26.41 0.44 3.41
CA ASP A 108 27.30 -0.41 4.21
C ASP A 108 27.24 -0.13 5.72
N ALA A 109 26.19 0.56 6.18
CA ALA A 109 26.02 0.86 7.60
C ALA A 109 25.36 -0.32 8.33
N PRO A 110 25.88 -0.73 9.51
CA PRO A 110 25.33 -1.86 10.25
C PRO A 110 23.93 -1.53 10.81
N VAL A 111 23.02 -2.50 10.69
CA VAL A 111 21.69 -2.41 11.28
C VAL A 111 21.74 -2.83 12.75
N ALA A 112 21.38 -1.92 13.65
CA ALA A 112 21.54 -2.12 15.10
C ALA A 112 20.58 -3.17 15.71
N ASP A 113 19.37 -3.32 15.15
CA ASP A 113 18.35 -4.28 15.60
C ASP A 113 17.68 -4.95 14.40
N PRO A 114 18.35 -5.93 13.76
CA PRO A 114 17.82 -6.58 12.56
C PRO A 114 16.53 -7.38 12.83
N ASP A 115 16.36 -7.89 14.05
CA ASP A 115 15.15 -8.62 14.46
C ASP A 115 13.95 -7.68 14.59
N GLY A 116 14.13 -6.49 15.16
CA GLY A 116 13.07 -5.48 15.28
C GLY A 116 12.80 -4.70 13.99
N HIS A 117 13.75 -4.69 13.05
CA HIS A 117 13.66 -3.88 11.84
C HIS A 117 12.77 -4.54 10.79
N ARG A 118 11.67 -3.86 10.45
CA ARG A 118 10.71 -4.32 9.44
C ARG A 118 10.79 -3.50 8.17
N VAL A 119 10.81 -4.18 7.04
CA VAL A 119 10.88 -3.60 5.69
C VAL A 119 9.70 -4.09 4.83
N LEU A 120 9.43 -3.38 3.73
CA LEU A 120 8.46 -3.80 2.73
C LEU A 120 9.14 -4.73 1.73
N ALA A 121 9.03 -6.03 1.97
CA ALA A 121 9.57 -7.04 1.06
C ALA A 121 8.63 -7.24 -0.14
N PRO A 122 9.14 -7.25 -1.39
CA PRO A 122 8.35 -7.58 -2.56
C PRO A 122 7.69 -8.96 -2.45
N VAL A 123 6.46 -9.08 -2.93
CA VAL A 123 5.71 -10.35 -2.98
C VAL A 123 5.07 -10.53 -4.36
N ASP A 124 4.58 -11.73 -4.66
CA ASP A 124 3.75 -11.92 -5.84
C ASP A 124 2.43 -11.14 -5.68
N ASP A 125 2.05 -10.39 -6.73
CA ASP A 125 0.77 -9.67 -6.72
C ASP A 125 -0.39 -10.68 -6.72
N PRO A 126 -1.20 -10.75 -5.66
CA PRO A 126 -2.36 -11.64 -5.64
C PRO A 126 -3.48 -11.16 -6.56
N LEU A 127 -3.44 -9.91 -7.02
CA LEU A 127 -4.48 -9.32 -7.86
C LEU A 127 -4.17 -9.55 -9.34
N PRO A 128 -5.19 -9.84 -10.17
CA PRO A 128 -4.97 -9.97 -11.59
C PRO A 128 -4.63 -8.62 -12.21
N ARG A 129 -3.81 -8.65 -13.26
CA ARG A 129 -3.51 -7.46 -14.08
C ARG A 129 -4.78 -6.96 -14.77
N ALA A 130 -4.84 -5.65 -15.06
CA ALA A 130 -5.98 -5.06 -15.77
C ALA A 130 -6.26 -5.73 -17.14
N SER A 131 -5.22 -6.21 -17.82
CA SER A 131 -5.35 -6.94 -19.09
C SER A 131 -5.99 -8.33 -18.95
N ALA A 132 -6.02 -8.91 -17.75
CA ALA A 132 -6.59 -10.24 -17.50
C ALA A 132 -8.12 -10.23 -17.32
N GLY A 133 -8.75 -9.05 -17.35
CA GLY A 133 -10.21 -8.89 -17.32
C GLY A 133 -10.78 -8.59 -15.94
N ARG A 134 -12.09 -8.81 -15.79
CA ARG A 134 -12.88 -8.37 -14.64
C ARG A 134 -12.67 -9.26 -13.41
N VAL A 135 -12.41 -8.64 -12.27
CA VAL A 135 -12.46 -9.25 -10.94
C VAL A 135 -13.91 -9.26 -10.44
N PRO A 136 -14.51 -10.43 -10.16
CA PRO A 136 -15.86 -10.44 -9.59
C PRO A 136 -15.85 -9.78 -8.20
N PRO A 137 -16.78 -8.86 -7.90
CA PRO A 137 -16.90 -8.32 -6.54
C PRO A 137 -17.26 -9.45 -5.57
N ARG A 138 -16.81 -9.34 -4.31
CA ARG A 138 -17.21 -10.27 -3.24
C ARG A 138 -18.75 -10.32 -3.18
N ALA A 139 -19.32 -11.51 -3.23
CA ALA A 139 -20.74 -11.70 -2.97
C ALA A 139 -21.04 -11.19 -1.55
N ALA A 140 -22.07 -10.37 -1.38
CA ALA A 140 -22.49 -9.96 -0.05
C ALA A 140 -22.77 -11.21 0.78
N GLU A 141 -22.23 -11.29 1.99
CA GLU A 141 -22.61 -12.36 2.92
C GLU A 141 -24.13 -12.27 3.14
N PRO A 142 -24.87 -13.38 3.05
CA PRO A 142 -26.26 -13.37 3.43
C PRO A 142 -26.35 -12.99 4.92
N LEU A 143 -27.18 -12.00 5.21
CA LEU A 143 -27.52 -11.53 6.57
C LEU A 143 -27.99 -12.67 7.47
#